data_AF-A0A4P6UBT6-F1
#
_entry.id   AF-A0A4P6UBT6-F1
#
_cell.length_a   1.000
_cell.length_b   1.000
_cell.length_c   1.000
_cell.angle_alpha   90.00
_cell.angle_beta   90.00
_cell.angle_gamma   90.00
#
_symmetry.space_group_name_H-M   'P 1'
#
loop_
_entity.id
_entity.type
_entity.pdbx_description
1 polymer ?
#
loop_
_entity_poly.entity_id
_entity_poly.type
_entity_poly.pdbx_seq_one_letter_code
_entity_poly.pdbx_strand_id
1 'polypeptide(L)'
;MAYDHDRGMPFTIVRKGYDKDEVRRYFDRFDAELRLIATDRDAAAAQARELAKQLEDARDEIDDLRRDIDRLSVPPTTAEGMSDRISRMLRLASDEASEVRAKAEAEAAEMVSVAEQESARLRRQYESKIAELEERRQELEREHEQTMDTARAEATRVVEAARAEQDRLTAEAEAKRAQVQQDFEITMAERRAKALATIEDRETTSKAEAHRRLTDASQEAQRRLQVATEQAERRIAHAKELAEELRVLRGRILAQLLGIRGQLDSVPAMLASVNRESELLDNVAEVTADDSSDKDKDNADDNDSPDADTQQIAAKS
;
A
#
# COMPACT_ATOMS: atom_id res chain seq x y z
N MET A 1 -54.98 -10.95 -136.32
CA MET A 1 -54.64 -9.65 -135.69
C MET A 1 -55.31 -9.60 -134.34
N ALA A 2 -54.65 -9.04 -133.33
CA ALA A 2 -55.17 -9.03 -131.97
C ALA A 2 -56.30 -7.99 -131.81
N TYR A 3 -57.29 -8.32 -130.97
CA TYR A 3 -58.23 -7.35 -130.41
C TYR A 3 -57.60 -6.80 -129.13
N ASP A 4 -57.40 -5.49 -129.05
CA ASP A 4 -57.35 -4.83 -127.75
C ASP A 4 -57.76 -3.35 -127.88
N HIS A 5 -58.95 -3.04 -127.36
CA HIS A 5 -59.50 -1.68 -127.26
C HIS A 5 -60.61 -1.63 -126.20
N ASP A 6 -60.37 -2.30 -125.06
CA ASP A 6 -61.28 -2.22 -123.92
C ASP A 6 -61.20 -0.84 -123.26
N ARG A 7 -62.14 0.04 -123.62
CA ARG A 7 -62.26 1.38 -123.03
C ARG A 7 -63.02 1.36 -121.69
N GLY A 8 -62.44 0.66 -120.73
CA GLY A 8 -62.49 1.03 -119.31
C GLY A 8 -63.84 0.94 -118.61
N MET A 9 -64.78 0.14 -119.12
CA MET A 9 -66.00 -0.23 -118.38
C MET A 9 -65.74 -1.58 -117.70
N PRO A 10 -65.72 -1.69 -116.36
CA PRO A 10 -65.29 -2.89 -115.64
C PRO A 10 -66.40 -3.96 -115.61
N PHE A 11 -66.76 -4.48 -116.79
CA PHE A 11 -67.87 -5.42 -116.99
C PHE A 11 -67.45 -6.67 -117.76
N THR A 12 -67.64 -7.82 -117.13
CA THR A 12 -67.56 -9.15 -117.72
C THR A 12 -68.57 -9.29 -118.87
N ILE A 13 -68.15 -9.85 -120.01
CA ILE A 13 -69.03 -10.09 -121.16
C ILE A 13 -69.55 -11.54 -121.10
N VAL A 14 -70.87 -11.69 -120.97
CA VAL A 14 -71.55 -13.00 -120.89
C VAL A 14 -72.40 -13.22 -122.15
N ARG A 15 -72.04 -14.27 -122.91
CA ARG A 15 -72.62 -14.65 -124.23
C ARG A 15 -72.54 -13.58 -125.33
N LYS A 16 -73.30 -12.49 -125.22
CA LYS A 16 -73.51 -11.45 -126.26
C LYS A 16 -73.74 -10.04 -125.70
N GLY A 17 -73.35 -9.78 -124.45
CA GLY A 17 -73.42 -8.46 -123.82
C GLY A 17 -72.75 -8.45 -122.46
N TYR A 18 -72.62 -7.28 -121.86
CA TYR A 18 -72.14 -7.12 -120.49
C TYR A 18 -73.07 -7.81 -119.48
N ASP A 19 -72.50 -8.30 -118.38
CA ASP A 19 -73.26 -8.83 -117.26
C ASP A 19 -74.20 -7.76 -116.69
N LYS A 20 -75.51 -8.06 -116.66
CA LYS A 20 -76.55 -7.09 -116.30
C LYS A 20 -76.50 -6.72 -114.82
N ASP A 21 -76.02 -7.62 -113.97
CA ASP A 21 -75.97 -7.41 -112.54
C ASP A 21 -74.69 -6.65 -112.16
N GLU A 22 -73.59 -6.83 -112.89
CA GLU A 22 -72.41 -5.95 -112.79
C GLU A 22 -72.72 -4.52 -113.26
N VAL A 23 -73.37 -4.37 -114.43
CA VAL A 23 -73.79 -3.05 -114.94
C VAL A 23 -74.73 -2.36 -113.94
N ARG A 24 -75.69 -3.09 -113.37
CA ARG A 24 -76.56 -2.57 -112.30
C ARG A 24 -75.75 -2.16 -111.06
N ARG A 25 -74.89 -3.03 -110.52
CA ARG A 25 -74.02 -2.73 -109.37
C ARG A 25 -73.13 -1.50 -109.58
N TYR A 26 -72.72 -1.21 -110.82
CA TYR A 26 -71.96 -0.01 -111.15
C TYR A 26 -72.84 1.23 -111.20
N PHE A 27 -74.02 1.19 -111.85
CA PHE A 27 -74.95 2.33 -111.82
C PHE A 27 -75.45 2.63 -110.41
N ASP A 28 -75.81 1.62 -109.61
CA ASP A 28 -76.21 1.77 -108.20
C ASP A 28 -75.10 2.44 -107.37
N ARG A 29 -73.82 2.13 -107.66
CA ARG A 29 -72.66 2.77 -107.03
C ARG A 29 -72.45 4.20 -107.51
N PHE A 30 -72.52 4.44 -108.82
CA PHE A 30 -72.35 5.76 -109.41
C PHE A 30 -73.45 6.75 -108.97
N ASP A 31 -74.68 6.27 -108.83
CA ASP A 31 -75.79 7.01 -108.23
C ASP A 31 -75.55 7.33 -106.75
N ALA A 32 -74.89 6.45 -106.00
CA ALA A 32 -74.49 6.70 -104.62
C ALA A 32 -73.32 7.71 -104.53
N GLU A 33 -72.33 7.60 -105.42
CA GLU A 33 -71.21 8.55 -105.54
C GLU A 33 -71.71 9.96 -105.94
N LEU A 34 -72.68 10.06 -106.88
CA LEU A 34 -73.33 11.32 -107.24
C LEU A 34 -74.13 11.93 -106.08
N ARG A 35 -74.84 11.11 -105.29
CA ARG A 35 -75.56 11.59 -104.08
C ARG A 35 -74.60 12.05 -102.98
N LEU A 36 -73.47 11.37 -102.82
CA LEU A 36 -72.39 11.77 -101.90
C LEU A 36 -71.80 13.11 -102.33
N ILE A 37 -71.36 13.25 -103.59
CA ILE A 37 -70.80 14.51 -104.12
C ILE A 37 -71.82 15.66 -104.05
N ALA A 38 -73.10 15.41 -104.28
CA ALA A 38 -74.15 16.43 -104.10
C ALA A 38 -74.29 16.86 -102.64
N THR A 39 -74.22 15.91 -101.70
CA THR A 39 -74.28 16.17 -100.25
C THR A 39 -73.04 16.93 -99.77
N ASP A 40 -71.85 16.53 -100.21
CA ASP A 40 -70.58 17.20 -99.91
C ASP A 40 -70.54 18.63 -100.47
N ARG A 41 -71.03 18.82 -101.71
CA ARG A 41 -71.20 20.16 -102.32
C ARG A 41 -72.14 21.02 -101.50
N ASP A 42 -73.28 20.48 -101.08
CA ASP A 42 -74.30 21.27 -100.37
C ASP A 42 -73.90 21.55 -98.91
N ALA A 43 -73.14 20.65 -98.28
CA ALA A 43 -72.47 20.89 -97.02
C ALA A 43 -71.38 21.97 -97.14
N ALA A 44 -70.52 21.91 -98.17
CA ALA A 44 -69.52 22.93 -98.43
C ALA A 44 -70.15 24.29 -98.77
N ALA A 45 -71.28 24.31 -99.49
CA ALA A 45 -72.04 25.53 -99.78
C ALA A 45 -72.72 26.10 -98.52
N ALA A 46 -73.14 25.26 -97.58
CA ALA A 46 -73.64 25.71 -96.28
C ALA A 46 -72.51 26.30 -95.43
N GLN A 47 -71.35 25.63 -95.34
CA GLN A 47 -70.15 26.14 -94.66
C GLN A 47 -69.66 27.46 -95.26
N ALA A 48 -69.66 27.61 -96.58
CA ALA A 48 -69.28 28.85 -97.25
C ALA A 48 -70.23 30.02 -96.94
N ARG A 49 -71.54 29.76 -96.76
CA ARG A 49 -72.51 30.79 -96.33
C ARG A 49 -72.32 31.18 -94.86
N GLU A 50 -72.09 30.20 -93.99
CA GLU A 50 -71.84 30.45 -92.56
C GLU A 50 -70.55 31.25 -92.36
N LEU A 51 -69.46 30.88 -93.04
CA LEU A 51 -68.20 31.64 -93.03
C LEU A 51 -68.37 33.04 -93.64
N ALA A 52 -69.18 33.20 -94.69
CA ALA A 52 -69.48 34.53 -95.24
C ALA A 52 -70.23 35.40 -94.22
N LYS A 53 -71.21 34.84 -93.49
CA LYS A 53 -71.94 35.55 -92.43
C LYS A 53 -71.01 35.94 -91.27
N GLN A 54 -70.20 35.02 -90.76
CA GLN A 54 -69.25 35.31 -89.67
C GLN A 54 -68.23 36.39 -90.07
N LEU A 55 -67.87 36.46 -91.35
CA LEU A 55 -66.98 37.49 -91.91
C LEU A 55 -67.69 38.83 -92.14
N GLU A 56 -69.02 38.84 -92.30
CA GLU A 56 -69.87 40.04 -92.32
C GLU A 56 -70.11 40.56 -90.89
N ASP A 57 -70.53 39.70 -89.96
CA ASP A 57 -70.67 40.02 -88.52
C ASP A 57 -69.37 40.65 -87.95
N ALA A 58 -68.21 40.05 -88.26
CA ALA A 58 -66.91 40.55 -87.81
C ALA A 58 -66.43 41.81 -88.55
N ARG A 59 -66.95 42.13 -89.74
CA ARG A 59 -66.67 43.40 -90.43
C ARG A 59 -67.44 44.54 -89.77
N ASP A 60 -68.72 44.31 -89.46
CA ASP A 60 -69.55 45.30 -88.77
C ASP A 60 -68.99 45.61 -87.38
N GLU A 61 -68.55 44.59 -86.63
CA GLU A 61 -67.84 44.79 -85.35
C GLU A 61 -66.54 45.61 -85.53
N ILE A 62 -65.73 45.32 -86.54
CA ILE A 62 -64.51 46.08 -86.83
C ILE A 62 -64.81 47.54 -87.20
N ASP A 63 -65.87 47.80 -87.97
CA ASP A 63 -66.23 49.16 -88.39
C ASP A 63 -66.90 49.98 -87.28
N ASP A 64 -67.64 49.35 -86.36
CA ASP A 64 -68.10 50.01 -85.13
C ASP A 64 -66.95 50.28 -84.14
N LEU A 65 -66.02 49.33 -83.97
CA LEU A 65 -64.80 49.55 -83.17
C LEU A 65 -63.95 50.69 -83.77
N ARG A 66 -63.88 50.82 -85.10
CA ARG A 66 -63.21 51.95 -85.77
C ARG A 66 -63.91 53.29 -85.49
N ARG A 67 -65.24 53.35 -85.58
CA ARG A 67 -66.03 54.55 -85.24
C ARG A 67 -65.78 54.99 -83.80
N ASP A 68 -65.71 54.04 -82.86
CA ASP A 68 -65.41 54.31 -81.44
C ASP A 68 -63.95 54.79 -81.26
N ILE A 69 -62.99 54.19 -81.96
CA ILE A 69 -61.58 54.63 -81.96
C ILE A 69 -61.41 56.04 -82.54
N ASP A 70 -62.06 56.37 -83.66
CA ASP A 70 -62.01 57.71 -84.26
C ASP A 70 -62.61 58.75 -83.31
N ARG A 71 -63.76 58.43 -82.68
CA ARG A 71 -64.42 59.25 -81.66
C ARG A 71 -63.54 59.50 -80.42
N LEU A 72 -62.66 58.56 -80.07
CA LEU A 72 -61.73 58.67 -78.94
C LEU A 72 -60.37 59.31 -79.30
N SER A 73 -59.99 59.27 -80.58
CA SER A 73 -58.71 59.77 -81.09
C SER A 73 -58.72 61.28 -81.38
N VAL A 74 -59.88 61.83 -81.76
CA VAL A 74 -60.08 63.29 -81.85
C VAL A 74 -60.08 63.90 -80.44
N PRO A 75 -59.42 65.06 -80.19
CA PRO A 75 -59.50 65.74 -78.90
C PRO A 75 -60.95 66.03 -78.50
N PRO A 76 -61.40 65.65 -77.28
CA PRO A 76 -62.82 65.69 -76.93
C PRO A 76 -63.31 67.13 -76.74
N THR A 77 -64.02 67.63 -77.75
CA THR A 77 -64.63 68.97 -77.75
C THR A 77 -66.02 69.02 -77.09
N THR A 78 -66.55 67.87 -76.65
CA THR A 78 -67.86 67.74 -75.99
C THR A 78 -67.71 67.21 -74.56
N ALA A 79 -68.60 67.66 -73.66
CA ALA A 79 -68.60 67.23 -72.26
C ALA A 79 -68.80 65.71 -72.10
N GLU A 80 -69.68 65.13 -72.91
CA GLU A 80 -69.99 63.70 -72.90
C GLU A 80 -68.76 62.83 -73.27
N GLY A 81 -68.00 63.21 -74.31
CA GLY A 81 -66.76 62.52 -74.68
C GLY A 81 -65.64 62.65 -73.64
N MET A 82 -65.62 63.76 -72.87
CA MET A 82 -64.74 63.87 -71.70
C MET A 82 -65.19 62.93 -70.56
N SER A 83 -66.49 62.84 -70.28
CA SER A 83 -67.05 61.93 -69.27
C SER A 83 -66.79 60.45 -69.60
N ASP A 84 -66.99 60.03 -70.85
CA ASP A 84 -66.69 58.66 -71.30
C ASP A 84 -65.21 58.32 -71.17
N ARG A 85 -64.32 59.26 -71.53
CA ARG A 85 -62.87 59.05 -71.39
C ARG A 85 -62.46 58.97 -69.92
N ILE A 86 -63.07 59.77 -69.04
CA ILE A 86 -62.84 59.70 -67.59
C ILE A 86 -63.36 58.37 -67.01
N SER A 87 -64.53 57.88 -67.43
CA SER A 87 -65.07 56.60 -66.93
C SER A 87 -64.21 55.41 -67.36
N ARG A 88 -63.76 55.37 -68.63
CA ARG A 88 -62.82 54.34 -69.13
C ARG A 88 -61.46 54.44 -68.43
N MET A 89 -60.95 55.65 -68.14
CA MET A 89 -59.68 55.85 -67.42
C MET A 89 -59.75 55.47 -65.94
N LEU A 90 -60.86 55.78 -65.24
CA LEU A 90 -61.10 55.35 -63.87
C LEU A 90 -61.25 53.83 -63.77
N ARG A 91 -61.87 53.19 -64.77
CA ARG A 91 -61.94 51.72 -64.86
C ARG A 91 -60.55 51.13 -65.05
N LEU A 92 -59.76 51.61 -66.01
CA LEU A 92 -58.38 51.18 -66.22
C LEU A 92 -57.54 51.30 -64.93
N ALA A 93 -57.62 52.44 -64.24
CA ALA A 93 -56.91 52.66 -62.98
C ALA A 93 -57.41 51.76 -61.83
N SER A 94 -58.68 51.36 -61.83
CA SER A 94 -59.24 50.39 -60.87
C SER A 94 -58.79 48.96 -61.17
N ASP A 95 -58.71 48.60 -62.45
CA ASP A 95 -58.25 47.29 -62.91
C ASP A 95 -56.74 47.16 -62.63
N GLU A 96 -55.93 48.17 -62.98
CA GLU A 96 -54.49 48.25 -62.68
C GLU A 96 -54.20 48.28 -61.17
N ALA A 97 -54.97 49.03 -60.37
CA ALA A 97 -54.84 49.00 -58.90
C ALA A 97 -55.24 47.64 -58.30
N SER A 98 -56.07 46.85 -58.97
CA SER A 98 -56.42 45.49 -58.57
C SER A 98 -55.32 44.50 -58.94
N GLU A 99 -54.71 44.64 -60.12
CA GLU A 99 -53.53 43.87 -60.54
C GLU A 99 -52.33 44.11 -59.61
N VAL A 100 -52.02 45.38 -59.30
CA VAL A 100 -50.94 45.74 -58.36
C VAL A 100 -51.16 45.17 -56.96
N ARG A 101 -52.41 45.11 -56.48
CA ARG A 101 -52.75 44.47 -55.20
C ARG A 101 -52.58 42.95 -55.27
N ALA A 102 -53.16 42.29 -56.27
CA ALA A 102 -53.04 40.85 -56.44
C ALA A 102 -51.58 40.40 -56.57
N LYS A 103 -50.76 41.19 -57.26
CA LYS A 103 -49.31 40.98 -57.36
C LYS A 103 -48.60 41.18 -56.02
N ALA A 104 -48.87 42.26 -55.30
CA ALA A 104 -48.27 42.50 -53.98
C ALA A 104 -48.68 41.44 -52.93
N GLU A 105 -49.92 40.95 -53.00
CA GLU A 105 -50.41 39.84 -52.17
C GLU A 105 -49.74 38.52 -52.51
N ALA A 106 -49.51 38.24 -53.81
CA ALA A 106 -48.75 37.06 -54.25
C ALA A 106 -47.26 37.12 -53.83
N GLU A 107 -46.59 38.26 -54.03
CA GLU A 107 -45.21 38.49 -53.59
C GLU A 107 -45.08 38.39 -52.06
N ALA A 108 -46.07 38.90 -51.30
CA ALA A 108 -46.10 38.75 -49.85
C ALA A 108 -46.31 37.28 -49.41
N ALA A 109 -47.19 36.53 -50.07
CA ALA A 109 -47.41 35.12 -49.80
C ALA A 109 -46.16 34.27 -50.12
N GLU A 110 -45.43 34.59 -51.20
CA GLU A 110 -44.16 33.96 -51.54
C GLU A 110 -43.09 34.25 -50.46
N MET A 111 -42.92 35.52 -50.06
CA MET A 111 -41.98 35.89 -48.99
C MET A 111 -42.28 35.19 -47.66
N VAL A 112 -43.54 35.07 -47.26
CA VAL A 112 -43.95 34.33 -46.06
C VAL A 112 -43.64 32.84 -46.21
N SER A 113 -44.00 32.22 -47.34
CA SER A 113 -43.73 30.81 -47.62
C SER A 113 -42.23 30.48 -47.57
N VAL A 114 -41.37 31.34 -48.15
CA VAL A 114 -39.92 31.19 -48.08
C VAL A 114 -39.42 31.31 -46.63
N ALA A 115 -39.86 32.34 -45.90
CA ALA A 115 -39.46 32.55 -44.50
C ALA A 115 -39.89 31.40 -43.56
N GLU A 116 -41.08 30.82 -43.78
CA GLU A 116 -41.55 29.64 -43.05
C GLU A 116 -40.74 28.39 -43.40
N GLN A 117 -40.45 28.15 -44.69
CA GLN A 117 -39.62 27.03 -45.14
C GLN A 117 -38.18 27.11 -44.60
N GLU A 118 -37.56 28.29 -44.61
CA GLU A 118 -36.25 28.51 -44.01
C GLU A 118 -36.29 28.32 -42.49
N SER A 119 -37.30 28.87 -41.81
CA SER A 119 -37.50 28.67 -40.37
C SER A 119 -37.64 27.19 -40.01
N ALA A 120 -38.42 26.43 -40.78
CA ALA A 120 -38.59 24.99 -40.61
C ALA A 120 -37.31 24.20 -40.95
N ARG A 121 -36.48 24.66 -41.90
CA ARG A 121 -35.15 24.08 -42.16
C ARG A 121 -34.21 24.31 -40.97
N LEU A 122 -34.14 25.54 -40.45
CA LEU A 122 -33.28 25.90 -39.31
C LEU A 122 -33.71 25.13 -38.05
N ARG A 123 -35.01 25.05 -37.73
CA ARG A 123 -35.51 24.27 -36.58
C ARG A 123 -35.05 22.82 -36.63
N ARG A 124 -35.27 22.12 -37.75
CA ARG A 124 -34.81 20.73 -37.95
C ARG A 124 -33.29 20.58 -37.85
N GLN A 125 -32.52 21.56 -38.30
CA GLN A 125 -31.05 21.57 -38.15
C GLN A 125 -30.61 21.74 -36.68
N TYR A 126 -31.30 22.57 -35.88
CA TYR A 126 -31.03 22.70 -34.45
C TYR A 126 -31.51 21.49 -33.65
N GLU A 127 -32.69 20.95 -33.95
CA GLU A 127 -33.22 19.70 -33.36
C GLU A 127 -32.24 18.54 -33.59
N SER A 128 -31.75 18.36 -34.82
CA SER A 128 -30.73 17.36 -35.17
C SER A 128 -29.43 17.54 -34.37
N LYS A 129 -28.97 18.79 -34.19
CA LYS A 129 -27.74 19.09 -33.42
C LYS A 129 -27.93 18.91 -31.92
N ILE A 130 -29.12 19.17 -31.38
CA ILE A 130 -29.43 18.91 -29.97
C ILE A 130 -29.40 17.40 -29.72
N ALA A 131 -30.02 16.61 -30.58
CA ALA A 131 -29.97 15.14 -30.50
C ALA A 131 -28.54 14.60 -30.60
N GLU A 132 -27.72 15.09 -31.54
CA GLU A 132 -26.30 14.73 -31.69
C GLU A 132 -25.48 15.05 -30.42
N LEU A 133 -25.71 16.21 -29.80
CA LEU A 133 -25.05 16.61 -28.55
C LEU A 133 -25.54 15.82 -27.34
N GLU A 134 -26.82 15.44 -27.28
CA GLU A 134 -27.37 14.59 -26.23
C GLU A 134 -26.87 13.14 -26.35
N GLU A 135 -26.78 12.59 -27.57
CA GLU A 135 -26.18 11.29 -27.83
C GLU A 135 -24.70 11.25 -27.44
N ARG A 136 -23.91 12.21 -27.94
CA ARG A 136 -22.47 12.28 -27.61
C ARG A 136 -22.23 12.56 -26.12
N ARG A 137 -23.12 13.30 -25.45
CA ARG A 137 -23.08 13.43 -23.98
C ARG A 137 -23.31 12.08 -23.31
N GLN A 138 -24.36 11.35 -23.66
CA GLN A 138 -24.65 10.04 -23.06
C GLN A 138 -23.55 9.01 -23.31
N GLU A 139 -22.90 9.07 -24.48
CA GLU A 139 -21.72 8.26 -24.81
C GLU A 139 -20.56 8.57 -23.86
N LEU A 140 -20.17 9.85 -23.76
CA LEU A 140 -19.12 10.31 -22.84
C LEU A 140 -19.44 10.01 -21.36
N GLU A 141 -20.71 10.10 -20.96
CA GLU A 141 -21.18 9.82 -19.60
C GLU A 141 -21.03 8.31 -19.27
N ARG A 142 -21.31 7.42 -20.24
CA ARG A 142 -21.07 5.96 -20.14
C ARG A 142 -19.58 5.60 -20.18
N GLU A 143 -18.80 6.21 -21.08
CA GLU A 143 -17.34 6.02 -21.14
C GLU A 143 -16.69 6.43 -19.81
N HIS A 144 -17.12 7.55 -19.23
CA HIS A 144 -16.64 8.04 -17.94
C HIS A 144 -17.02 7.12 -16.78
N GLU A 145 -18.28 6.67 -16.71
CA GLU A 145 -18.75 5.73 -15.68
C GLU A 145 -17.96 4.41 -15.73
N GLN A 146 -17.81 3.80 -16.92
CA GLN A 146 -17.03 2.57 -17.12
C GLN A 146 -15.55 2.76 -16.76
N THR A 147 -14.95 3.90 -17.11
CA THR A 147 -13.57 4.22 -16.75
C THR A 147 -13.41 4.38 -15.24
N MET A 148 -14.34 5.08 -14.59
CA MET A 148 -14.31 5.29 -13.14
C MET A 148 -14.52 4.00 -12.35
N ASP A 149 -15.44 3.14 -12.77
CA ASP A 149 -15.67 1.85 -12.10
C ASP A 149 -14.52 0.85 -12.34
N THR A 150 -13.89 0.88 -13.52
CA THR A 150 -12.64 0.14 -13.77
C THR A 150 -11.53 0.63 -12.84
N ALA A 151 -11.31 1.95 -12.77
CA ALA A 151 -10.29 2.55 -11.90
C ALA A 151 -10.56 2.29 -10.41
N ARG A 152 -11.82 2.31 -9.96
CA ARG A 152 -12.24 1.95 -8.59
C ARG A 152 -11.96 0.47 -8.30
N ALA A 153 -12.30 -0.42 -9.23
CA ALA A 153 -12.06 -1.86 -9.07
C ALA A 153 -10.56 -2.18 -9.04
N GLU A 154 -9.75 -1.52 -9.86
CA GLU A 154 -8.28 -1.65 -9.83
C GLU A 154 -7.67 -1.06 -8.56
N ALA A 155 -8.08 0.13 -8.13
CA ALA A 155 -7.63 0.71 -6.86
C ALA A 155 -7.96 -0.20 -5.67
N THR A 156 -9.16 -0.80 -5.66
CA THR A 156 -9.56 -1.78 -4.63
C THR A 156 -8.67 -3.01 -4.67
N ARG A 157 -8.43 -3.61 -5.85
CA ARG A 157 -7.53 -4.77 -6.01
C ARG A 157 -6.10 -4.46 -5.53
N VAL A 158 -5.57 -3.28 -5.85
CA VAL A 158 -4.22 -2.86 -5.43
C VAL A 158 -4.15 -2.67 -3.92
N VAL A 159 -5.16 -2.05 -3.30
CA VAL A 159 -5.23 -1.87 -1.83
C VAL A 159 -5.34 -3.21 -1.11
N GLU A 160 -6.20 -4.12 -1.56
CA GLU A 160 -6.35 -5.44 -0.93
C GLU A 160 -5.10 -6.33 -1.14
N ALA A 161 -4.45 -6.27 -2.30
CA ALA A 161 -3.19 -6.97 -2.53
C ALA A 161 -2.05 -6.43 -1.64
N ALA A 162 -1.97 -5.10 -1.47
CA ALA A 162 -0.99 -4.47 -0.60
C ALA A 162 -1.23 -4.80 0.89
N ARG A 163 -2.50 -4.89 1.32
CA ARG A 163 -2.88 -5.37 2.66
C ARG A 163 -2.48 -6.82 2.87
N ALA A 164 -2.82 -7.71 1.95
CA ALA A 164 -2.50 -9.13 2.05
C ALA A 164 -0.97 -9.39 2.16
N GLU A 165 -0.15 -8.68 1.39
CA GLU A 165 1.32 -8.81 1.50
C GLU A 165 1.86 -8.10 2.77
N GLN A 166 1.26 -7.00 3.23
CA GLN A 166 1.58 -6.39 4.54
C GLN A 166 1.33 -7.37 5.70
N ASP A 167 0.14 -7.98 5.75
CA ASP A 167 -0.25 -8.92 6.79
C ASP A 167 0.65 -10.15 6.77
N ARG A 168 0.94 -10.67 5.57
CA ARG A 168 1.90 -11.77 5.39
C ARG A 168 3.30 -11.42 5.88
N LEU A 169 3.85 -10.28 5.47
CA LEU A 169 5.19 -9.85 5.90
C LEU A 169 5.25 -9.59 7.41
N THR A 170 4.14 -9.14 8.00
CA THR A 170 3.99 -8.97 9.46
C THR A 170 4.03 -10.32 10.17
N ALA A 171 3.20 -11.29 9.73
CA ALA A 171 3.19 -12.64 10.28
C ALA A 171 4.53 -13.37 10.10
N GLU A 172 5.18 -13.22 8.93
CA GLU A 172 6.54 -13.73 8.70
C GLU A 172 7.58 -13.10 9.64
N ALA A 173 7.47 -11.80 9.93
CA ALA A 173 8.37 -11.10 10.84
C ALA A 173 8.12 -11.48 12.32
N GLU A 174 6.86 -11.68 12.71
CA GLU A 174 6.49 -12.15 14.05
C GLU A 174 6.94 -13.59 14.31
N ALA A 175 6.76 -14.49 13.34
CA ALA A 175 7.28 -15.85 13.41
C ALA A 175 8.82 -15.87 13.58
N LYS A 176 9.54 -15.05 12.80
CA LYS A 176 11.00 -14.91 12.90
C LYS A 176 11.44 -14.34 14.26
N ARG A 177 10.69 -13.36 14.82
CA ARG A 177 10.93 -12.84 16.17
C ARG A 177 10.70 -13.89 17.25
N ALA A 178 9.60 -14.65 17.17
CA ALA A 178 9.27 -15.70 18.12
C ALA A 178 10.33 -16.82 18.12
N GLN A 179 10.78 -17.25 16.93
CA GLN A 179 11.86 -18.23 16.81
C GLN A 179 13.16 -17.72 17.44
N VAL A 180 13.61 -16.50 17.09
CA VAL A 180 14.86 -15.94 17.65
C VAL A 180 14.77 -15.77 19.17
N GLN A 181 13.60 -15.41 19.71
CA GLN A 181 13.38 -15.35 21.15
C GLN A 181 13.47 -16.74 21.80
N GLN A 182 12.87 -17.77 21.21
CA GLN A 182 12.94 -19.15 21.68
C GLN A 182 14.38 -19.70 21.65
N ASP A 183 15.10 -19.52 20.54
CA ASP A 183 16.49 -19.94 20.39
C ASP A 183 17.41 -19.22 21.40
N PHE A 184 17.16 -17.94 21.66
CA PHE A 184 17.85 -17.15 22.68
C PHE A 184 17.55 -17.66 24.11
N GLU A 185 16.28 -17.94 24.43
CA GLU A 185 15.88 -18.47 25.74
C GLU A 185 16.50 -19.84 26.01
N ILE A 186 16.50 -20.76 25.03
CA ILE A 186 17.17 -22.06 25.12
C ILE A 186 18.68 -21.86 25.34
N THR A 187 19.33 -21.05 24.51
CA THR A 187 20.78 -20.77 24.62
C THR A 187 21.16 -20.16 25.96
N MET A 188 20.33 -19.26 26.50
CA MET A 188 20.56 -18.63 27.80
C MET A 188 20.21 -19.55 28.97
N ALA A 189 19.22 -20.43 28.85
CA ALA A 189 18.94 -21.48 29.83
C ALA A 189 20.11 -22.47 29.92
N GLU A 190 20.64 -22.94 28.78
CA GLU A 190 21.86 -23.76 28.73
C GLU A 190 23.05 -23.04 29.37
N ARG A 191 23.29 -21.77 29.02
CA ARG A 191 24.41 -21.00 29.57
C ARG A 191 24.28 -20.79 31.08
N ARG A 192 23.06 -20.55 31.59
CA ARG A 192 22.77 -20.47 33.03
C ARG A 192 23.00 -21.80 33.72
N ALA A 193 22.52 -22.91 33.17
CA ALA A 193 22.73 -24.25 33.71
C ALA A 193 24.21 -24.62 33.78
N LYS A 194 24.97 -24.38 32.70
CA LYS A 194 26.43 -24.58 32.65
C LYS A 194 27.16 -23.70 33.67
N ALA A 195 26.76 -22.44 33.83
CA ALA A 195 27.33 -21.55 34.84
C ALA A 195 27.05 -22.03 36.28
N LEU A 196 25.80 -22.42 36.58
CA LEU A 196 25.40 -22.95 37.89
C LEU A 196 26.15 -24.24 38.22
N ALA A 197 26.25 -25.19 37.27
CA ALA A 197 27.03 -26.41 37.44
C ALA A 197 28.51 -26.10 37.80
N THR A 198 29.16 -25.17 37.08
CA THR A 198 30.54 -24.79 37.42
C THR A 198 30.69 -24.03 38.75
N ILE A 199 29.61 -23.46 39.30
CA ILE A 199 29.60 -22.91 40.67
C ILE A 199 29.46 -24.06 41.68
N GLU A 200 28.54 -25.01 41.45
CA GLU A 200 28.34 -26.17 42.31
C GLU A 200 29.56 -27.10 42.35
N ASP A 201 30.23 -27.34 41.21
CA ASP A 201 31.50 -28.05 41.12
C ASP A 201 32.59 -27.35 41.97
N ARG A 202 32.67 -26.01 41.89
CA ARG A 202 33.62 -25.22 42.69
C ARG A 202 33.30 -25.21 44.16
N GLU A 203 32.02 -25.15 44.53
CA GLU A 203 31.59 -25.23 45.92
C GLU A 203 31.85 -26.61 46.51
N THR A 204 31.52 -27.69 45.80
CA THR A 204 31.71 -29.07 46.26
C THR A 204 33.19 -29.44 46.36
N THR A 205 34.01 -29.08 45.37
CA THR A 205 35.47 -29.26 45.43
C THR A 205 36.11 -28.42 46.54
N SER A 206 35.75 -27.14 46.69
CA SER A 206 36.24 -26.27 47.77
C SER A 206 35.85 -26.79 49.16
N LYS A 207 34.59 -27.23 49.36
CA LYS A 207 34.13 -27.86 50.60
C LYS A 207 34.89 -29.16 50.87
N ALA A 208 35.10 -30.00 49.85
CA ALA A 208 35.86 -31.25 49.99
C ALA A 208 37.34 -31.01 50.34
N GLU A 209 37.98 -30.01 49.73
CA GLU A 209 39.35 -29.60 50.10
C GLU A 209 39.43 -29.02 51.51
N ALA A 210 38.47 -28.18 51.91
CA ALA A 210 38.40 -27.65 53.26
C ALA A 210 38.24 -28.78 54.29
N HIS A 211 37.34 -29.74 54.05
CA HIS A 211 37.17 -30.91 54.91
C HIS A 211 38.42 -31.81 54.97
N ARG A 212 39.13 -32.01 53.85
CA ARG A 212 40.43 -32.71 53.84
C ARG A 212 41.46 -31.98 54.70
N ARG A 213 41.71 -30.70 54.42
CA ARG A 213 42.69 -29.87 55.17
C ARG A 213 42.38 -29.83 56.67
N LEU A 214 41.10 -29.73 57.06
CA LEU A 214 40.67 -29.81 58.47
C LEU A 214 40.93 -31.19 59.08
N THR A 215 40.67 -32.27 58.34
CA THR A 215 40.92 -33.65 58.79
C THR A 215 42.42 -33.90 58.97
N ASP A 216 43.24 -33.53 57.98
CA ASP A 216 44.69 -33.70 57.98
C ASP A 216 45.32 -32.87 59.11
N ALA A 217 44.88 -31.63 59.31
CA ALA A 217 45.33 -30.76 60.41
C ALA A 217 44.90 -31.30 61.78
N SER A 218 43.71 -31.89 61.90
CA SER A 218 43.24 -32.51 63.14
C SER A 218 44.04 -33.77 63.49
N GLN A 219 44.29 -34.65 62.50
CA GLN A 219 45.17 -35.81 62.68
C GLN A 219 46.59 -35.40 63.06
N GLU A 220 47.13 -34.36 62.42
CA GLU A 220 48.48 -33.88 62.71
C GLU A 220 48.59 -33.19 64.08
N ALA A 221 47.58 -32.41 64.47
CA ALA A 221 47.47 -31.86 65.82
C ALA A 221 47.39 -32.99 66.87
N GLN A 222 46.60 -34.04 66.59
CA GLN A 222 46.46 -35.17 67.51
C GLN A 222 47.74 -36.03 67.58
N ARG A 223 48.47 -36.23 66.47
CA ARG A 223 49.82 -36.83 66.48
C ARG A 223 50.78 -36.01 67.33
N ARG A 224 50.80 -34.68 67.20
CA ARG A 224 51.66 -33.79 68.00
C ARG A 224 51.29 -33.81 69.48
N LEU A 225 50.00 -33.80 69.81
CA LEU A 225 49.51 -33.93 71.18
C LEU A 225 49.90 -35.30 71.78
N GLN A 226 49.76 -36.40 71.04
CA GLN A 226 50.20 -37.72 71.50
C GLN A 226 51.72 -37.74 71.77
N VAL A 227 52.54 -37.29 70.82
CA VAL A 227 54.01 -37.24 70.99
C VAL A 227 54.42 -36.34 72.15
N ALA A 228 53.75 -35.20 72.35
CA ALA A 228 53.99 -34.30 73.48
C ALA A 228 53.59 -34.93 74.82
N THR A 229 52.45 -35.64 74.87
CA THR A 229 51.99 -36.39 76.06
C THR A 229 52.96 -37.53 76.38
N GLU A 230 53.35 -38.35 75.40
CA GLU A 230 54.34 -39.41 75.61
C GLU A 230 55.70 -38.84 76.09
N GLN A 231 56.14 -37.70 75.57
CA GLN A 231 57.35 -37.03 76.06
C GLN A 231 57.18 -36.50 77.50
N ALA A 232 56.00 -35.94 77.83
CA ALA A 232 55.69 -35.49 79.19
C ALA A 232 55.62 -36.66 80.18
N GLU A 233 54.97 -37.77 79.81
CA GLU A 233 54.90 -38.99 80.61
C GLU A 233 56.29 -39.61 80.83
N ARG A 234 57.13 -39.70 79.79
CA ARG A 234 58.52 -40.16 79.92
C ARG A 234 59.34 -39.25 80.85
N ARG A 235 59.17 -37.92 80.75
CA ARG A 235 59.80 -36.95 81.67
C ARG A 235 59.30 -37.10 83.11
N ILE A 236 58.00 -37.34 83.31
CA ILE A 236 57.39 -37.56 84.62
C ILE A 236 57.84 -38.90 85.23
N ALA A 237 57.98 -39.95 84.41
CA ALA A 237 58.52 -41.25 84.84
C ALA A 237 59.98 -41.10 85.30
N HIS A 238 60.84 -40.53 84.45
CA HIS A 238 62.25 -40.26 84.76
C HIS A 238 62.41 -39.34 85.99
N ALA A 239 61.53 -38.34 86.16
CA ALA A 239 61.52 -37.49 87.36
C ALA A 239 61.08 -38.24 88.63
N LYS A 240 60.17 -39.23 88.53
CA LYS A 240 59.80 -40.11 89.64
C LYS A 240 60.91 -41.10 89.98
N GLU A 241 61.59 -41.65 88.99
CA GLU A 241 62.76 -42.52 89.15
C GLU A 241 63.87 -41.76 89.89
N LEU A 242 64.27 -40.58 89.40
CA LEU A 242 65.21 -39.68 90.10
C LEU A 242 64.73 -39.29 91.51
N ALA A 243 63.43 -39.06 91.73
CA ALA A 243 62.91 -38.72 93.04
C ALA A 243 63.00 -39.90 94.04
N GLU A 244 62.78 -41.13 93.59
CA GLU A 244 62.97 -42.33 94.42
C GLU A 244 64.46 -42.70 94.59
N GLU A 245 65.32 -42.48 93.59
CA GLU A 245 66.79 -42.55 93.77
C GLU A 245 67.26 -41.56 94.84
N LEU A 246 66.81 -40.30 94.78
CA LEU A 246 67.08 -39.28 95.80
C LEU A 246 66.47 -39.65 97.15
N ARG A 247 65.31 -40.31 97.19
CA ARG A 247 64.70 -40.83 98.43
C ARG A 247 65.54 -41.94 99.05
N VAL A 248 66.02 -42.88 98.24
CA VAL A 248 66.88 -44.00 98.67
C VAL A 248 68.24 -43.47 99.12
N LEU A 249 68.85 -42.52 98.39
CA LEU A 249 70.07 -41.82 98.79
C LEU A 249 69.88 -41.06 100.11
N ARG A 250 68.79 -40.30 100.26
CA ARG A 250 68.46 -39.61 101.52
C ARG A 250 68.21 -40.59 102.65
N GLY A 251 67.55 -41.72 102.41
CA GLY A 251 67.38 -42.79 103.38
C GLY A 251 68.71 -43.40 103.82
N ARG A 252 69.63 -43.62 102.88
CA ARG A 252 71.00 -44.12 103.14
C ARG A 252 71.83 -43.12 103.95
N ILE A 253 71.76 -41.83 103.60
CA ILE A 253 72.43 -40.74 104.33
C ILE A 253 71.84 -40.59 105.75
N LEU A 254 70.51 -40.67 105.91
CA LEU A 254 69.88 -40.66 107.23
C LEU A 254 70.26 -41.89 108.07
N ALA A 255 70.38 -43.07 107.46
CA ALA A 255 70.89 -44.26 108.14
C ALA A 255 72.37 -44.12 108.54
N GLN A 256 73.21 -43.50 107.69
CA GLN A 256 74.60 -43.18 108.03
C GLN A 256 74.69 -42.15 109.16
N LEU A 257 73.87 -41.09 109.14
CA LEU A 257 73.81 -40.10 110.22
C LEU A 257 73.25 -40.67 111.53
N LEU A 258 72.30 -41.61 111.47
CA LEU A 258 71.85 -42.38 112.65
C LEU A 258 72.93 -43.32 113.16
N GLY A 259 73.71 -43.95 112.29
CA GLY A 259 74.88 -44.75 112.66
C GLY A 259 75.95 -43.91 113.37
N ILE A 260 76.31 -42.75 112.80
CA ILE A 260 77.25 -41.79 113.40
C ILE A 260 76.70 -41.25 114.72
N ARG A 261 75.39 -40.98 114.82
CA ARG A 261 74.77 -40.58 116.08
C ARG A 261 74.84 -41.70 117.14
N GLY A 262 74.56 -42.95 116.77
CA GLY A 262 74.72 -44.09 117.68
C GLY A 262 76.18 -44.32 118.12
N GLN A 263 77.15 -43.99 117.26
CA GLN A 263 78.57 -43.96 117.61
C GLN A 263 78.88 -42.81 118.59
N LEU A 264 78.30 -41.63 118.40
CA LEU A 264 78.46 -40.48 119.31
C LEU A 264 77.76 -40.69 120.67
N ASP A 265 76.56 -41.28 120.69
CA ASP A 265 75.83 -41.64 121.92
C ASP A 265 76.58 -42.73 122.76
N SER A 266 77.60 -43.38 122.19
CA SER A 266 78.50 -44.31 122.91
C SER A 266 79.71 -43.63 123.58
N VAL A 267 80.03 -42.39 123.20
CA VAL A 267 81.19 -41.64 123.74
C VAL A 267 81.10 -41.38 125.25
N PRO A 268 79.93 -41.00 125.84
CA PRO A 268 79.82 -40.79 127.28
C PRO A 268 80.17 -42.03 128.13
N ALA A 269 79.94 -43.24 127.60
CA ALA A 269 80.28 -44.48 128.28
C ALA A 269 81.79 -44.77 128.26
N MET A 270 82.47 -44.47 127.15
CA MET A 270 83.92 -44.66 126.99
C MET A 270 84.74 -43.65 127.82
N LEU A 271 84.24 -42.42 127.99
CA LEU A 271 84.91 -41.39 128.80
C LEU A 271 84.93 -41.72 130.30
N ALA A 272 83.98 -42.52 130.81
CA ALA A 272 83.98 -42.98 132.19
C ALA A 272 85.12 -43.98 132.50
N SER A 273 85.59 -44.74 131.50
CA SER A 273 86.65 -45.75 131.67
C SER A 273 88.09 -45.22 131.60
N VAL A 274 88.31 -43.96 131.19
CA VAL A 274 89.64 -43.35 131.03
C VAL A 274 89.99 -42.40 132.19
N ASN A 275 89.02 -42.05 133.04
CA ASN A 275 89.20 -41.15 134.19
C ASN A 275 89.93 -41.80 135.39
N ARG A 276 91.09 -42.42 135.13
CA ARG A 276 92.01 -43.01 136.14
C ARG A 276 93.49 -42.73 135.84
N GLU A 277 93.78 -41.94 134.81
CA GLU A 277 95.06 -41.21 134.64
C GLU A 277 94.67 -39.72 134.52
N SER A 278 94.51 -39.00 135.64
CA SER A 278 95.59 -38.40 136.43
C SER A 278 96.36 -37.31 135.65
N GLU A 279 95.73 -36.12 135.58
CA GLU A 279 96.32 -34.79 135.78
C GLU A 279 97.68 -34.46 135.10
N LEU A 280 97.70 -33.42 134.26
CA LEU A 280 98.67 -32.32 134.37
C LEU A 280 98.31 -31.10 133.47
N LEU A 281 98.08 -29.95 134.12
CA LEU A 281 98.04 -28.57 133.59
C LEU A 281 96.80 -28.20 132.72
N ASP A 282 96.00 -27.18 133.07
CA ASP A 282 96.22 -25.70 133.11
C ASP A 282 96.22 -25.03 131.71
N ASN A 283 95.53 -23.91 131.44
CA ASN A 283 94.46 -23.21 132.20
C ASN A 283 93.75 -22.14 131.32
N VAL A 284 92.50 -21.77 131.68
CA VAL A 284 91.83 -20.44 131.48
C VAL A 284 91.63 -19.82 130.07
N ALA A 285 90.40 -19.27 129.86
CA ALA A 285 89.99 -18.18 128.92
C ALA A 285 90.05 -18.40 127.38
N GLU A 286 89.48 -17.53 126.52
CA GLU A 286 88.16 -16.86 126.42
C GLU A 286 88.12 -16.06 125.07
N VAL A 287 86.97 -15.47 124.69
CA VAL A 287 86.84 -14.18 123.94
C VAL A 287 87.18 -14.07 122.41
N THR A 288 86.12 -13.81 121.63
CA THR A 288 85.93 -12.95 120.40
C THR A 288 86.58 -13.19 119.02
N ALA A 289 85.70 -13.39 118.02
CA ALA A 289 85.32 -12.50 116.87
C ALA A 289 86.31 -11.98 115.78
N ASP A 290 85.72 -11.75 114.59
CA ASP A 290 86.11 -10.85 113.47
C ASP A 290 87.45 -11.10 112.72
N ASP A 291 87.68 -10.67 111.47
CA ASP A 291 86.82 -10.29 110.32
C ASP A 291 87.68 -10.27 109.02
N SER A 292 87.04 -10.22 107.83
CA SER A 292 87.58 -9.78 106.53
C SER A 292 88.54 -10.76 105.81
N SER A 293 88.37 -11.03 104.50
CA SER A 293 88.86 -10.30 103.30
C SER A 293 90.22 -10.83 102.79
N ASP A 294 90.66 -10.64 101.53
CA ASP A 294 90.13 -9.85 100.40
C ASP A 294 90.57 -10.43 99.02
N LYS A 295 89.94 -9.96 97.91
CA LYS A 295 90.41 -9.68 96.51
C LYS A 295 91.58 -10.48 95.83
N ASP A 296 91.76 -10.54 94.50
CA ASP A 296 91.46 -9.64 93.34
C ASP A 296 91.52 -10.45 91.99
N LYS A 297 90.70 -10.16 90.94
CA LYS A 297 91.00 -9.45 89.63
C LYS A 297 91.92 -10.15 88.59
N ASP A 298 91.90 -9.94 87.26
CA ASP A 298 91.11 -9.15 86.23
C ASP A 298 91.23 -9.90 84.85
N ASN A 299 90.68 -9.56 83.67
CA ASN A 299 89.91 -8.41 83.07
C ASN A 299 88.58 -8.98 82.44
N ALA A 300 87.79 -8.48 81.46
CA ALA A 300 87.85 -7.59 80.27
C ALA A 300 88.70 -8.12 79.06
N ASP A 301 88.62 -7.67 77.79
CA ASP A 301 88.05 -6.47 77.09
C ASP A 301 87.69 -6.89 75.61
N ASP A 302 86.85 -6.27 74.75
CA ASP A 302 85.65 -5.40 74.79
C ASP A 302 85.01 -5.31 73.34
N ASN A 303 84.16 -4.31 73.01
CA ASN A 303 83.47 -3.90 71.74
C ASN A 303 82.12 -4.58 71.38
N ASP A 304 80.95 -3.94 71.16
CA ASP A 304 80.48 -2.65 70.54
C ASP A 304 79.76 -2.95 69.19
N SER A 305 78.57 -2.43 68.81
CA SER A 305 77.83 -1.22 69.24
C SER A 305 76.27 -1.38 69.14
N PRO A 306 75.45 -0.52 69.78
CA PRO A 306 73.98 -0.49 69.65
C PRO A 306 73.47 0.69 68.78
N ASP A 307 72.19 0.66 68.36
CA ASP A 307 71.32 1.85 68.42
C ASP A 307 69.83 1.52 68.16
N ALA A 308 68.94 2.48 68.40
CA ALA A 308 67.50 2.38 68.13
C ALA A 308 66.92 3.70 67.59
N ASP A 309 65.89 3.64 66.73
CA ASP A 309 64.84 4.68 66.73
C ASP A 309 63.52 4.21 66.03
N THR A 310 62.63 5.17 65.79
CA THR A 310 61.18 5.06 65.70
C THR A 310 60.68 5.67 64.38
N GLN A 311 59.43 5.35 64.02
CA GLN A 311 58.42 6.19 63.32
C GLN A 311 57.75 5.63 62.05
N GLN A 312 56.60 6.23 61.78
CA GLN A 312 55.57 5.92 60.79
C GLN A 312 55.99 6.29 59.36
N ILE A 313 55.44 5.60 58.36
CA ILE A 313 54.77 6.24 57.20
C ILE A 313 53.52 5.40 56.85
N ALA A 314 52.45 6.04 56.38
CA ALA A 314 51.23 5.38 55.89
C ALA A 314 51.04 5.58 54.38
N ALA A 315 50.31 4.68 53.71
CA ALA A 315 49.88 4.85 52.32
C ALA A 315 48.47 4.28 52.10
N LYS A 316 47.67 4.95 51.25
CA LYS A 316 46.39 4.48 50.73
C LYS A 316 46.57 3.95 49.30
N SER A 317 45.81 2.92 48.92
CA SER A 317 44.90 2.91 47.76
C SER A 317 44.05 1.65 47.80
#